data_AF-A0A842TYF2-F1
#
_entry.id   AF-A0A842TYF2-F1
#
_cell.length_a   1.000
_cell.length_b   1.000
_cell.length_c   1.000
_cell.angle_alpha   90.00
_cell.angle_beta   90.00
_cell.angle_gamma   90.00
#
_symmetry.space_group_name_H-M   'P 1'
#
loop_
_entity.id
_entity.type
_entity.pdbx_description
1 polymer ?
#
loop_
_entity_poly.entity_id
_entity_poly.type
_entity_poly.pdbx_seq_one_letter_code
_entity_poly.pdbx_strand_id
1 'polypeptide(L)'
;MLFKFLFGKSDKKKVDELEESTKKGFEDVKKDIHSVSGWIKHLDSEKNMQQKDIEDLKEDLSTIKAELEGIKNILSFVGGMNSNSLFKTPKRLSNKQTAVLPVQTPVQTGVQTPNLDKFSVTERAILWVMLNTDMKLSYEDLAAMLGKEKSTIRGQLNRIKQKGGKHFFEEVVEKNGKKRIY
;
A
#
# COMPACT_ATOMS: atom_id res chain seq x y z
N MET A 1 -14.25 75.62 39.19
CA MET A 1 -15.03 75.09 38.05
C MET A 1 -14.19 74.63 36.86
N LEU A 2 -13.01 75.24 36.60
CA LEU A 2 -12.15 74.89 35.46
C LEU A 2 -11.62 73.43 35.46
N PHE A 3 -11.21 72.92 36.63
CA PHE A 3 -10.70 71.55 36.78
C PHE A 3 -11.73 70.47 36.47
N LYS A 4 -13.01 70.68 36.81
CA LYS A 4 -14.08 69.69 36.57
C LYS A 4 -14.43 69.57 35.08
N PHE A 5 -14.22 70.64 34.30
CA PHE A 5 -14.46 70.67 32.86
C PHE A 5 -13.31 70.06 32.04
N LEU A 6 -12.06 70.32 32.46
CA LEU A 6 -10.86 69.78 31.81
C LEU A 6 -10.69 68.29 32.07
N PHE A 7 -10.91 67.81 33.30
CA PHE A 7 -10.75 66.38 33.62
C PHE A 7 -12.00 65.55 33.28
N GLY A 8 -13.22 66.11 33.42
CA GLY A 8 -14.45 65.38 33.12
C GLY A 8 -14.68 65.04 31.63
N LYS A 9 -14.05 65.76 30.69
CA LYS A 9 -14.09 65.43 29.26
C LYS A 9 -13.08 64.34 28.87
N SER A 10 -11.93 64.29 29.52
CA SER A 10 -10.93 63.24 29.30
C SER A 10 -11.41 61.88 29.81
N ASP A 11 -12.09 61.84 30.95
CA ASP A 11 -12.62 60.58 31.49
C ASP A 11 -13.77 60.02 30.65
N LYS A 12 -14.64 60.89 30.10
CA LYS A 12 -15.68 60.44 29.15
C LYS A 12 -15.11 59.82 27.88
N LYS A 13 -14.09 60.46 27.27
CA LYS A 13 -13.43 59.90 26.08
C LYS A 13 -12.83 58.53 26.34
N LYS A 14 -12.19 58.33 27.50
CA LYS A 14 -11.64 57.03 27.88
C LYS A 14 -12.72 55.97 28.09
N VAL A 15 -13.86 56.35 28.67
CA VAL A 15 -15.00 55.43 28.84
C VAL A 15 -15.60 55.07 27.49
N ASP A 16 -15.77 56.02 26.58
CA ASP A 16 -16.28 55.78 25.22
C ASP A 16 -15.32 54.86 24.43
N GLU A 17 -14.01 55.10 24.52
CA GLU A 17 -12.97 54.28 23.88
C GLU A 17 -12.91 52.86 24.48
N LEU A 18 -13.15 52.73 25.79
CA LEU A 18 -13.25 51.43 26.47
C LEU A 18 -14.53 50.68 26.07
N GLU A 19 -15.65 51.37 25.89
CA GLU A 19 -16.89 50.79 25.39
C GLU A 19 -16.74 50.31 23.94
N GLU A 20 -16.10 51.11 23.10
CA GLU A 20 -15.89 50.79 21.69
C GLU A 20 -14.89 49.64 21.48
N SER A 21 -13.80 49.61 22.25
CA SER A 21 -12.87 48.47 22.27
C SER A 21 -13.53 47.19 22.81
N THR A 22 -14.41 47.31 23.80
CA THR A 22 -15.20 46.16 24.30
C THR A 22 -16.16 45.65 23.23
N LYS A 23 -16.90 46.53 22.53
CA LYS A 23 -17.78 46.15 21.41
C LYS A 23 -17.01 45.45 20.30
N LYS A 24 -15.84 45.99 19.94
CA LYS A 24 -14.97 45.39 18.92
C LYS A 24 -14.48 44.00 19.35
N GLY A 25 -14.05 43.86 20.60
CA GLY A 25 -13.66 42.55 21.16
C GLY A 25 -14.79 41.53 21.13
N PHE A 26 -16.04 41.94 21.43
CA PHE A 26 -17.20 41.05 21.31
C PHE A 26 -17.49 40.63 19.87
N GLU A 27 -17.37 41.54 18.90
CA GLU A 27 -17.55 41.20 17.48
C GLU A 27 -16.46 40.26 16.97
N ASP A 28 -15.21 40.46 17.40
CA ASP A 28 -14.09 39.56 17.07
C ASP A 28 -14.34 38.15 17.64
N VAL A 29 -14.72 38.04 18.92
CA VAL A 29 -15.09 36.75 19.54
C VAL A 29 -16.26 36.08 18.82
N LYS A 30 -17.28 36.86 18.43
CA LYS A 30 -18.43 36.34 17.69
C LYS A 30 -18.01 35.78 16.33
N LYS A 31 -17.11 36.46 15.62
CA LYS A 31 -16.55 36.00 14.35
C LYS A 31 -15.74 34.71 14.52
N ASP A 32 -14.96 34.61 15.58
CA ASP A 32 -14.18 33.41 15.89
C ASP A 32 -15.10 32.23 16.21
N ILE A 33 -16.15 32.43 17.01
CA ILE A 33 -17.17 31.41 17.28
C ILE A 33 -17.82 30.91 15.99
N HIS A 34 -18.16 31.81 15.06
CA HIS A 34 -18.73 31.42 13.77
C HIS A 34 -17.76 30.58 12.94
N SER A 35 -16.48 30.97 12.94
CA SER A 35 -15.41 30.28 12.22
C SER A 35 -15.19 28.87 12.78
N VAL A 36 -15.13 28.73 14.11
CA VAL A 36 -15.01 27.45 14.81
C VAL A 36 -16.24 26.57 14.54
N SER A 37 -17.45 27.12 14.58
CA SER A 37 -18.68 26.39 14.19
C SER A 37 -18.59 25.87 12.75
N GLY A 38 -18.08 26.69 11.82
CA GLY A 38 -17.86 26.28 10.44
C GLY A 38 -16.88 25.11 10.32
N TRP A 39 -15.76 25.18 11.06
CA TRP A 39 -14.77 24.10 11.09
C TRP A 39 -15.33 22.81 11.70
N ILE A 40 -16.09 22.89 12.78
CA ILE A 40 -16.74 21.74 13.41
C ILE A 40 -17.68 21.05 12.42
N LYS A 41 -18.48 21.82 11.68
CA LYS A 41 -19.38 21.26 10.64
C LYS A 41 -18.60 20.59 9.51
N HIS A 42 -17.50 21.20 9.07
CA HIS A 42 -16.66 20.61 8.04
C HIS A 42 -16.04 19.29 8.51
N LEU A 43 -15.45 19.28 9.71
CA LEU A 43 -14.88 18.08 10.35
C LEU A 43 -15.90 16.95 10.50
N ASP A 44 -17.12 17.28 10.93
CA ASP A 44 -18.20 16.30 11.06
C ASP A 44 -18.61 15.72 9.71
N SER A 45 -18.73 16.58 8.68
CA SER A 45 -19.03 16.13 7.32
C SER A 45 -17.93 15.23 6.74
N GLU A 46 -16.66 15.57 6.95
CA GLU A 46 -15.52 14.80 6.46
C GLU A 46 -15.41 13.45 7.17
N LYS A 47 -15.62 13.42 8.48
CA LYS A 47 -15.69 12.19 9.26
C LYS A 47 -16.79 11.25 8.75
N ASN A 48 -17.99 11.78 8.47
CA ASN A 48 -19.11 10.99 7.98
C ASN A 48 -18.83 10.43 6.57
N MET A 49 -18.19 11.21 5.69
CA MET A 49 -17.75 10.72 4.37
C MET A 49 -16.71 9.60 4.51
N GLN A 50 -15.68 9.80 5.33
CA GLN A 50 -14.65 8.79 5.57
C GLN A 50 -15.24 7.49 6.16
N GLN A 51 -16.20 7.61 7.07
CA GLN A 51 -16.89 6.45 7.63
C GLN A 51 -17.61 5.66 6.54
N LYS A 52 -18.32 6.35 5.64
CA LYS A 52 -18.99 5.71 4.51
C LYS A 52 -18.00 5.01 3.59
N ASP A 53 -16.90 5.66 3.22
CA ASP A 53 -15.86 5.06 2.37
C ASP A 53 -15.27 3.79 3.01
N ILE A 54 -15.10 3.78 4.34
CA ILE A 54 -14.65 2.59 5.09
C ILE A 54 -15.69 1.47 5.06
N GLU A 55 -16.98 1.80 5.18
CA GLU A 55 -18.07 0.82 5.11
C GLU A 55 -18.15 0.19 3.71
N ASP A 56 -18.08 1.01 2.66
CA ASP A 56 -18.08 0.55 1.26
C ASP A 56 -16.86 -0.35 0.96
N LEU A 57 -15.65 0.05 1.39
CA LEU A 57 -14.44 -0.78 1.25
C LEU A 57 -14.54 -2.11 1.99
N LYS A 58 -15.21 -2.14 3.15
CA LYS A 58 -15.41 -3.36 3.92
C LYS A 58 -16.39 -4.30 3.21
N GLU A 59 -17.41 -3.77 2.55
CA GLU A 59 -18.32 -4.53 1.70
C GLU A 59 -17.57 -5.14 0.51
N ASP A 60 -16.79 -4.33 -0.22
CA ASP A 60 -15.97 -4.80 -1.34
C ASP A 60 -15.01 -5.92 -0.93
N LEU A 61 -14.30 -5.75 0.19
CA LEU A 61 -13.40 -6.76 0.73
C LEU A 61 -14.14 -8.05 1.11
N SER A 62 -15.37 -7.94 1.62
CA SER A 62 -16.19 -9.09 1.96
C SER A 62 -16.62 -9.85 0.70
N THR A 63 -16.97 -9.14 -0.37
CA THR A 63 -17.29 -9.71 -1.68
C THR A 63 -16.09 -10.42 -2.29
N ILE A 64 -14.92 -9.77 -2.33
CA ILE A 64 -13.67 -10.38 -2.81
C ILE A 64 -13.32 -11.64 -1.99
N LYS A 65 -13.50 -11.60 -0.67
CA LYS A 65 -13.27 -12.76 0.20
C LYS A 65 -14.19 -13.92 -0.18
N ALA A 66 -15.47 -13.66 -0.44
CA ALA A 66 -16.41 -14.68 -0.88
C ALA A 66 -16.04 -15.27 -2.26
N GLU A 67 -15.62 -14.43 -3.20
CA GLU A 67 -15.14 -14.87 -4.52
C GLU A 67 -13.88 -15.75 -4.41
N LEU A 68 -12.91 -15.37 -3.57
CA LEU A 68 -11.71 -16.16 -3.30
C LEU A 68 -12.03 -17.51 -2.68
N GLU A 69 -13.01 -17.56 -1.77
CA GLU A 69 -13.49 -18.81 -1.18
C GLU A 69 -14.17 -19.70 -2.24
N GLY A 70 -14.95 -19.10 -3.15
CA GLY A 70 -15.50 -19.78 -4.32
C GLY A 70 -14.41 -20.39 -5.22
N ILE A 71 -13.37 -19.62 -5.55
CA ILE A 71 -12.23 -20.10 -6.35
C ILE A 71 -11.49 -21.22 -5.62
N LYS A 72 -11.26 -21.09 -4.32
CA LYS A 72 -10.62 -22.12 -3.49
C LYS A 72 -11.40 -23.43 -3.52
N ASN A 73 -12.73 -23.36 -3.43
CA ASN A 73 -13.61 -24.52 -3.50
C ASN A 73 -13.52 -25.20 -4.88
N ILE A 74 -13.55 -24.43 -5.98
CA ILE A 74 -13.37 -24.96 -7.34
C ILE A 74 -11.99 -25.63 -7.49
N LEU A 75 -10.92 -24.98 -7.02
CA LEU A 75 -9.57 -25.53 -7.08
C LEU A 75 -9.44 -26.83 -6.26
N SER A 76 -10.11 -26.91 -5.11
CA SER A 76 -10.13 -28.13 -4.31
C SER A 76 -10.88 -29.28 -5.01
N PHE A 77 -11.94 -28.97 -5.75
CA PHE A 77 -12.67 -29.94 -6.56
C PHE A 77 -11.84 -30.42 -7.76
N VAL A 78 -11.24 -29.50 -8.53
CA VAL A 78 -10.41 -29.82 -9.70
C VAL A 78 -9.08 -30.49 -9.31
N GLY A 79 -8.43 -30.01 -8.25
CA GLY A 79 -7.23 -30.62 -7.68
C GLY A 79 -7.48 -32.00 -7.08
N GLY A 80 -8.70 -32.25 -6.58
CA GLY A 80 -9.16 -33.57 -6.13
C GLY A 80 -9.52 -34.53 -7.26
N MET A 81 -9.75 -34.05 -8.50
CA MET A 81 -10.00 -34.90 -9.68
C MET A 81 -8.70 -35.49 -10.28
N ASN A 82 -7.52 -35.12 -9.80
CA ASN A 82 -6.25 -35.73 -10.21
C ASN A 82 -5.93 -36.98 -9.39
N SER A 83 -6.62 -38.09 -9.63
CA SER A 83 -6.01 -39.41 -9.29
C SER A 83 -6.59 -40.65 -9.98
N ASN A 84 -7.55 -40.57 -10.92
CA ASN A 84 -8.01 -41.78 -11.60
C ASN A 84 -8.35 -41.56 -13.07
N SER A 85 -7.65 -42.31 -13.95
CA SER A 85 -7.96 -42.56 -15.38
C SER A 85 -7.50 -41.44 -16.37
N LEU A 86 -6.84 -41.64 -17.52
CA LEU A 86 -6.79 -42.79 -18.46
C LEU A 86 -5.63 -42.72 -19.49
N PHE A 87 -4.51 -42.02 -19.26
CA PHE A 87 -3.40 -42.01 -20.24
C PHE A 87 -2.29 -43.02 -19.90
N LYS A 88 -2.36 -44.21 -20.51
CA LYS A 88 -1.29 -45.21 -20.49
C LYS A 88 -0.26 -44.89 -21.59
N THR A 89 0.82 -44.21 -21.24
CA THR A 89 2.00 -44.14 -22.11
C THR A 89 2.79 -45.46 -21.99
N PRO A 90 3.15 -46.15 -23.09
CA PRO A 90 3.91 -47.38 -23.01
C PRO A 90 5.33 -47.12 -22.49
N LYS A 91 5.63 -47.74 -21.34
CA LYS A 91 6.89 -47.67 -20.60
C LYS A 91 8.02 -48.31 -21.43
N ARG A 92 9.06 -47.55 -21.78
CA ARG A 92 10.32 -48.12 -22.28
C ARG A 92 11.00 -48.90 -21.15
N LEU A 93 11.37 -50.14 -21.44
CA LEU A 93 12.12 -51.03 -20.56
C LEU A 93 13.58 -50.53 -20.47
N SER A 94 13.90 -49.76 -19.42
CA SER A 94 15.29 -49.58 -18.98
C SER A 94 15.59 -50.57 -17.86
N ASN A 95 16.19 -51.68 -18.27
CA ASN A 95 16.74 -52.70 -17.40
C ASN A 95 17.97 -52.13 -16.67
N LYS A 96 17.87 -51.97 -15.35
CA LYS A 96 18.92 -52.17 -14.32
C LYS A 96 18.45 -51.57 -12.99
N GLN A 97 17.95 -52.42 -12.10
CA GLN A 97 17.99 -52.15 -10.67
C GLN A 97 19.38 -52.52 -10.14
N THR A 98 19.97 -51.62 -9.37
CA THR A 98 20.94 -51.99 -8.32
C THR A 98 20.37 -51.52 -6.99
N ALA A 99 20.51 -52.36 -5.98
CA ALA A 99 19.79 -52.28 -4.74
C ALA A 99 20.54 -51.47 -3.65
N VAL A 100 19.74 -50.79 -2.82
CA VAL A 100 19.96 -50.43 -1.40
C VAL A 100 20.83 -49.21 -1.06
N LEU A 101 20.17 -48.15 -0.56
CA LEU A 101 20.07 -47.79 0.87
C LEU A 101 18.95 -46.74 1.01
N PRO A 102 17.97 -46.89 1.93
CA PRO A 102 17.02 -45.83 2.22
C PRO A 102 17.73 -44.79 3.10
N VAL A 103 18.39 -43.82 2.48
CA VAL A 103 18.71 -42.57 3.17
C VAL A 103 17.37 -41.83 3.32
N GLN A 104 16.66 -42.14 4.41
CA GLN A 104 15.63 -41.25 4.95
C GLN A 104 16.34 -40.00 5.48
N THR A 105 16.73 -39.10 4.60
CA THR A 105 16.79 -37.70 4.98
C THR A 105 15.39 -37.14 4.71
N PRO A 106 14.64 -36.71 5.73
CA PRO A 106 13.58 -35.76 5.45
C PRO A 106 14.28 -34.56 4.84
N VAL A 107 14.21 -34.42 3.52
CA VAL A 107 14.53 -33.16 2.85
C VAL A 107 13.41 -32.21 3.26
N GLN A 108 13.46 -31.75 4.51
CA GLN A 108 12.89 -30.46 4.87
C GLN A 108 13.70 -29.47 4.06
N THR A 109 13.27 -29.16 2.84
CA THR A 109 13.46 -27.81 2.36
C THR A 109 12.64 -26.96 3.30
N GLY A 110 13.24 -26.58 4.44
CA GLY A 110 12.79 -25.41 5.16
C GLY A 110 12.72 -24.34 4.09
N VAL A 111 11.50 -23.94 3.73
CA VAL A 111 11.24 -22.94 2.70
C VAL A 111 12.06 -21.74 3.15
N GLN A 112 13.24 -21.57 2.57
CA GLN A 112 14.13 -20.50 2.91
C GLN A 112 13.45 -19.28 2.32
N THR A 113 12.51 -18.70 3.06
CA THR A 113 12.03 -17.37 2.78
C THR A 113 13.28 -16.50 2.80
N PRO A 114 13.66 -15.89 1.66
CA PRO A 114 14.80 -14.98 1.64
C PRO A 114 14.57 -13.95 2.74
N ASN A 115 15.58 -13.64 3.55
CA ASN A 115 15.44 -12.59 4.55
C ASN A 115 15.35 -11.25 3.80
N LEU A 116 14.12 -10.75 3.65
CA LEU A 116 13.79 -9.54 2.90
C LEU A 116 13.78 -8.27 3.78
N ASP A 117 14.16 -8.37 5.07
CA ASP A 117 14.08 -7.24 6.01
C ASP A 117 15.06 -6.10 5.71
N LYS A 118 16.05 -6.37 4.83
CA LYS A 118 17.02 -5.37 4.36
C LYS A 118 16.46 -4.46 3.26
N PHE A 119 15.29 -4.79 2.73
CA PHE A 119 14.65 -4.08 1.63
C PHE A 119 13.53 -3.17 2.13
N SER A 120 13.36 -2.01 1.49
CA SER A 120 12.21 -1.14 1.75
C SER A 120 10.91 -1.81 1.32
N VAL A 121 9.76 -1.33 1.80
CA VAL A 121 8.44 -1.91 1.46
C VAL A 121 8.22 -2.00 -0.06
N THR A 122 8.65 -0.96 -0.79
CA THR A 122 8.57 -0.94 -2.26
C THR A 122 9.57 -1.86 -2.94
N GLU A 123 10.79 -1.97 -2.39
CA GLU A 123 11.78 -2.92 -2.90
C GLU A 123 11.27 -4.36 -2.71
N ARG A 124 10.72 -4.67 -1.53
CA ARG A 124 10.09 -5.96 -1.23
C ARG A 124 8.91 -6.26 -2.14
N ALA A 125 8.11 -5.26 -2.50
CA ALA A 125 7.01 -5.45 -3.46
C ALA A 125 7.53 -5.81 -4.85
N ILE A 126 8.61 -5.16 -5.33
CA ILE A 126 9.26 -5.52 -6.60
C ILE A 126 9.77 -6.98 -6.54
N LEU A 127 10.48 -7.33 -5.47
CA LEU A 127 10.99 -8.70 -5.27
C LEU A 127 9.84 -9.72 -5.25
N TRP A 128 8.74 -9.40 -4.57
CA TRP A 128 7.59 -10.29 -4.46
C TRP A 128 6.91 -10.50 -5.81
N VAL A 129 6.75 -9.45 -6.62
CA VAL A 129 6.24 -9.58 -7.99
C VAL A 129 7.16 -10.50 -8.79
N MET A 130 8.47 -10.28 -8.74
CA MET A 130 9.42 -11.08 -9.52
C MET A 130 9.48 -12.55 -9.07
N LEU A 131 9.37 -12.84 -7.78
CA LEU A 131 9.34 -14.21 -7.25
C LEU A 131 8.07 -14.98 -7.61
N ASN A 132 6.96 -14.28 -7.88
CA ASN A 132 5.67 -14.89 -8.21
C ASN A 132 5.37 -14.88 -9.72
N THR A 133 6.27 -14.36 -10.55
CA THR A 133 6.10 -14.31 -12.00
C THR A 133 7.21 -15.09 -12.71
N ASP A 134 6.85 -16.10 -13.49
CA ASP A 134 7.79 -16.81 -14.38
C ASP A 134 8.12 -16.01 -15.67
N MET A 135 7.60 -14.79 -15.79
CA MET A 135 7.73 -13.95 -16.98
C MET A 135 8.85 -12.92 -16.84
N LYS A 136 9.53 -12.62 -17.96
CA LYS A 136 10.50 -11.53 -18.04
C LYS A 136 9.77 -10.18 -18.10
N LEU A 137 9.74 -9.46 -16.99
CA LEU A 137 9.00 -8.21 -16.87
C LEU A 137 9.82 -7.03 -17.40
N SER A 138 9.19 -6.11 -18.11
CA SER A 138 9.83 -4.84 -18.45
C SER A 138 9.71 -3.85 -17.28
N TYR A 139 10.54 -2.79 -17.32
CA TYR A 139 10.41 -1.67 -16.38
C TYR A 139 9.03 -0.99 -16.43
N GLU A 140 8.36 -1.04 -17.58
CA GLU A 140 7.00 -0.49 -17.75
C GLU A 140 5.95 -1.40 -17.11
N ASP A 141 6.11 -2.71 -17.22
CA ASP A 141 5.20 -3.68 -16.61
C ASP A 141 5.27 -3.61 -15.08
N LEU A 142 6.49 -3.53 -14.52
CA LEU A 142 6.70 -3.34 -13.08
C LEU A 142 6.15 -1.99 -12.59
N ALA A 143 6.26 -0.94 -13.40
CA ALA A 143 5.71 0.37 -13.09
C ALA A 143 4.18 0.35 -13.04
N ALA A 144 3.54 -0.31 -14.02
CA ALA A 144 2.10 -0.47 -14.08
C ALA A 144 1.55 -1.33 -12.92
N MET A 145 2.22 -2.44 -12.60
CA MET A 145 1.79 -3.34 -11.51
C MET A 145 1.89 -2.71 -10.12
N LEU A 146 2.86 -1.83 -9.90
CA LEU A 146 3.11 -1.20 -8.60
C LEU A 146 2.51 0.21 -8.47
N GLY A 147 1.91 0.74 -9.54
CA GLY A 147 1.39 2.11 -9.58
C GLY A 147 2.48 3.16 -9.34
N LYS A 148 3.69 2.95 -9.88
CA LYS A 148 4.84 3.84 -9.71
C LYS A 148 5.40 4.27 -11.06
N GLU A 149 6.13 5.37 -11.06
CA GLU A 149 6.83 5.81 -12.27
C GLU A 149 7.97 4.83 -12.64
N LYS A 150 8.18 4.66 -13.96
CA LYS A 150 9.29 3.88 -14.53
C LYS A 150 10.66 4.33 -14.01
N SER A 151 10.85 5.64 -13.85
CA SER A 151 12.04 6.27 -13.26
C SER A 151 12.32 5.76 -11.85
N THR A 152 11.27 5.68 -11.03
CA THR A 152 11.30 5.22 -9.64
C THR A 152 11.60 3.73 -9.59
N ILE A 153 10.93 2.91 -10.38
CA ILE A 153 11.20 1.46 -10.46
C ILE A 153 12.66 1.20 -10.84
N ARG A 154 13.18 1.92 -11.83
CA ARG A 154 14.60 1.81 -12.23
C ARG A 154 15.54 2.17 -11.08
N GLY A 155 15.24 3.23 -10.34
CA GLY A 155 16.01 3.64 -9.16
C GLY A 155 15.97 2.60 -8.04
N GLN A 156 14.79 2.05 -7.74
CA GLN A 156 14.61 1.01 -6.72
C GLN A 156 15.31 -0.28 -7.13
N LEU A 157 15.21 -0.71 -8.39
CA LEU A 157 15.89 -1.90 -8.88
C LEU A 157 17.42 -1.78 -8.78
N ASN A 158 17.98 -0.60 -9.10
CA ASN A 158 19.40 -0.35 -8.91
C ASN A 158 19.83 -0.42 -7.44
N ARG A 159 19.00 0.09 -6.52
CA ARG A 159 19.25 -0.04 -5.07
C ARG A 159 19.19 -1.49 -4.61
N ILE A 160 18.23 -2.27 -5.11
CA ILE A 160 18.13 -3.71 -4.85
C ILE A 160 19.39 -4.43 -5.34
N LYS A 161 19.86 -4.13 -6.54
CA LYS A 161 21.10 -4.67 -7.12
C LYS A 161 22.34 -4.32 -6.30
N GLN A 162 22.39 -3.11 -5.74
CA GLN A 162 23.47 -2.68 -4.84
C GLN A 162 23.42 -3.37 -3.48
N LYS A 163 22.22 -3.58 -2.91
CA LYS A 163 22.02 -4.21 -1.59
C LYS A 163 22.17 -5.73 -1.60
N GLY A 164 21.66 -6.37 -2.64
CA GLY A 164 21.64 -7.83 -2.80
C GLY A 164 22.84 -8.41 -3.52
N GLY A 165 23.62 -7.59 -4.23
CA GLY A 165 24.69 -8.07 -5.11
C GLY A 165 24.16 -8.57 -6.46
N LYS A 166 25.09 -8.97 -7.34
CA LYS A 166 24.85 -9.30 -8.76
C LYS A 166 23.89 -10.48 -9.03
N HIS A 167 23.46 -11.22 -8.01
CA HIS A 167 22.71 -12.48 -8.15
C HIS A 167 21.20 -12.37 -7.94
N PHE A 168 20.65 -11.19 -7.67
CA PHE A 168 19.22 -11.06 -7.43
C PHE A 168 18.41 -11.05 -8.73
N PHE A 169 18.90 -10.39 -9.80
CA PHE A 169 18.19 -10.26 -11.08
C PHE A 169 19.16 -10.13 -12.25
N GLU A 170 18.75 -10.69 -13.39
CA GLU A 170 19.42 -10.56 -14.68
C GLU A 170 18.63 -9.64 -15.62
N GLU A 171 19.37 -8.83 -16.39
CA GLU A 171 18.78 -7.95 -17.40
C GLU A 171 19.10 -8.51 -18.78
N VAL A 172 18.06 -8.83 -19.57
CA VAL A 172 18.21 -9.19 -20.98
C VAL A 172 17.65 -8.07 -21.85
N VAL A 173 18.45 -7.64 -22.82
CA VAL A 173 18.01 -6.72 -23.87
C VAL A 173 17.41 -7.56 -25.00
N GLU A 174 16.11 -7.42 -25.21
CA GLU A 174 15.44 -8.07 -26.33
C GLU A 174 15.85 -7.44 -27.67
N LYS A 175 15.65 -8.17 -28.78
CA LYS A 175 15.95 -7.68 -30.14
C LYS A 175 15.23 -6.38 -30.51
N ASN A 176 14.18 -6.02 -29.78
CA ASN A 176 13.41 -4.77 -29.91
C ASN A 176 14.03 -3.59 -29.14
N GLY A 177 15.17 -3.76 -28.46
CA GLY A 177 15.83 -2.75 -27.63
C GLY A 177 15.21 -2.52 -26.25
N LYS A 178 14.11 -3.21 -25.91
CA LYS A 178 13.49 -3.15 -24.58
C LYS A 178 14.28 -4.02 -23.61
N LYS A 179 14.54 -3.46 -22.43
CA LYS A 179 15.18 -4.17 -21.32
C LYS A 179 14.12 -4.93 -20.53
N ARG A 180 14.36 -6.23 -20.36
CA ARG A 180 13.57 -7.13 -19.52
C ARG A 180 14.40 -7.57 -18.32
N ILE A 181 13.75 -7.71 -17.19
CA ILE A 181 14.36 -8.12 -15.93
C ILE A 181 13.71 -9.44 -15.50
N TYR A 182 14.51 -10.41 -15.06
CA TYR A 182 14.06 -11.67 -14.47
C TYR A 182 15.01 -12.13 -13.38
#